data_AF-A0A538N2L2-F1
#
_entry.id   AF-A0A538N2L2-F1
#
_cell.length_a   1.000
_cell.length_b   1.000
_cell.length_c   1.000
_cell.angle_alpha   90.00
_cell.angle_beta   90.00
_cell.angle_gamma   90.00
#
_symmetry.space_group_name_H-M   'P 1'
#
loop_
_entity.id
_entity.type
_entity.pdbx_description
1 polymer ?
#
loop_
_entity_poly.entity_id
_entity_poly.type
_entity_poly.pdbx_seq_one_letter_code
_entity_poly.pdbx_strand_id
1 'polypeptide(L)'
;MIVRGFLDGWRQARLRRAAVRYAEHGWDVVPGAVRCGDRFRCMTRCPTLSCHPDWICWEPTATRDPRWVAALWAFRPRAILLATGRAFDVLEVPAFLGAGWGRGALRGPVAVTGAGRWMFLVPPGTVLLPALADRPDVVLHGTGSWIPAPPTPTLEGRVRWLVDPEEVSWRLPDPEMVQFGLARALPVPALRPAAART
;
A
#
# COMPACT_ATOMS: atom_id res chain seq x y z
N MET A 1 -0.69 -25.94 -22.04
CA MET A 1 -1.63 -25.94 -20.90
C MET A 1 -0.92 -26.21 -19.56
N ILE A 2 0.02 -27.17 -19.51
CA ILE A 2 0.79 -27.56 -18.30
C ILE A 2 1.62 -26.42 -17.68
N VAL A 3 2.33 -25.64 -18.49
CA VAL A 3 3.18 -24.52 -18.02
C VAL A 3 2.37 -23.41 -17.34
N ARG A 4 1.15 -23.15 -17.83
CA ARG A 4 0.27 -22.09 -17.30
C ARG A 4 -0.26 -22.45 -15.91
N GLY A 5 -0.72 -23.69 -15.73
CA GLY A 5 -1.16 -24.21 -14.43
C GLY A 5 -0.04 -24.25 -13.39
N PHE A 6 1.19 -24.56 -13.81
CA PHE A 6 2.37 -24.50 -12.94
C PHE A 6 2.61 -23.05 -12.48
N LEU A 7 2.77 -22.09 -13.40
CA LEU A 7 3.00 -20.67 -13.08
C LEU A 7 1.91 -20.07 -12.18
N ASP A 8 0.65 -20.44 -12.41
CA ASP A 8 -0.47 -20.01 -11.58
C ASP A 8 -0.37 -20.58 -10.15
N GLY A 9 0.01 -21.85 -10.01
CA GLY A 9 0.30 -22.47 -8.71
C GLY A 9 1.45 -21.80 -7.95
N TRP A 10 2.56 -21.49 -8.62
CA TRP A 10 3.69 -20.77 -8.01
C TRP A 10 3.31 -19.37 -7.55
N ARG A 11 2.57 -18.64 -8.38
CA ARG A 11 2.08 -17.29 -8.05
C ARG A 11 1.17 -17.34 -6.82
N GLN A 12 0.27 -18.31 -6.76
CA GLN A 12 -0.65 -18.49 -5.64
C GLN A 12 0.09 -18.85 -4.35
N ALA A 13 1.07 -19.76 -4.43
CA ALA A 13 1.91 -20.11 -3.29
C ALA A 13 2.71 -18.91 -2.76
N ARG A 14 3.20 -18.05 -3.65
CA ARG A 14 3.91 -16.81 -3.27
C ARG A 14 2.98 -15.81 -2.58
N LEU A 15 1.76 -15.61 -3.09
CA LEU A 15 0.76 -14.73 -2.44
C LEU A 15 0.39 -15.27 -1.06
N ARG A 16 0.13 -16.57 -0.93
CA ARG A 16 -0.16 -17.22 0.35
C ARG A 16 0.96 -17.01 1.37
N ARG A 17 2.22 -17.27 0.99
CA ARG A 17 3.37 -17.06 1.89
C ARG A 17 3.50 -15.61 2.36
N ALA A 18 3.35 -14.65 1.44
CA ALA A 18 3.42 -13.24 1.80
C ALA A 18 2.28 -12.84 2.75
N ALA A 19 1.04 -13.24 2.46
CA ALA A 19 -0.12 -12.95 3.30
C ALA A 19 0.04 -13.52 4.72
N VAL A 20 0.45 -14.79 4.82
CA VAL A 20 0.75 -15.43 6.10
C VAL A 20 1.81 -14.66 6.87
N ARG A 21 2.87 -14.22 6.19
CA ARG A 21 3.96 -13.49 6.84
C ARG A 21 3.53 -12.13 7.39
N TYR A 22 2.65 -11.41 6.69
CA TYR A 22 2.05 -10.18 7.22
C TYR A 22 1.23 -10.45 8.48
N ALA A 23 0.42 -11.50 8.47
CA ALA A 23 -0.38 -11.91 9.62
C ALA A 23 0.49 -12.34 10.81
N GLU A 24 1.56 -13.11 10.57
CA GLU A 24 2.55 -13.50 11.59
C GLU A 24 3.21 -12.29 12.25
N HIS A 25 3.39 -11.20 11.50
CA HIS A 25 3.90 -9.95 12.03
C HIS A 25 2.81 -9.06 12.67
N GLY A 26 1.57 -9.54 12.77
CA GLY A 26 0.48 -8.80 13.39
C GLY A 26 -0.13 -7.70 12.52
N TRP A 27 0.13 -7.72 11.21
CA TRP A 27 -0.57 -6.85 10.27
C TRP A 27 -1.90 -7.46 9.85
N ASP A 28 -2.96 -6.66 9.85
CA ASP A 28 -4.31 -7.08 9.51
C ASP A 28 -4.45 -7.34 8.01
N VAL A 29 -4.52 -8.62 7.64
CA VAL A 29 -4.68 -9.05 6.26
C VAL A 29 -6.17 -9.05 5.89
N VAL A 30 -6.47 -8.44 4.75
CA VAL A 30 -7.82 -8.37 4.18
C VAL A 30 -7.84 -9.09 2.82
N PRO A 31 -8.75 -10.05 2.62
CA PRO A 31 -9.05 -10.63 1.31
C PRO A 31 -9.45 -9.58 0.27
N GLY A 32 -8.65 -9.45 -0.80
CA GLY A 32 -8.92 -8.54 -1.90
C GLY A 32 -9.52 -9.23 -3.12
N ALA A 33 -10.29 -8.47 -3.90
CA ALA A 33 -10.82 -8.89 -5.19
C ALA A 33 -9.68 -9.23 -6.17
N VAL A 34 -9.88 -10.28 -6.98
CA VAL A 34 -8.82 -10.78 -7.89
C VAL A 34 -8.88 -10.07 -9.23
N ARG A 35 -7.75 -9.53 -9.70
CA ARG A 35 -7.65 -9.02 -11.07
C ARG A 35 -7.84 -10.13 -12.09
N CYS A 36 -8.77 -9.94 -13.02
CA CYS A 36 -9.10 -10.83 -14.13
C CYS A 36 -9.14 -10.02 -15.43
N GLY A 37 -8.00 -9.91 -16.12
CA GLY A 37 -7.87 -9.02 -17.28
C GLY A 37 -7.88 -7.54 -16.85
N ASP A 38 -8.76 -6.76 -17.44
CA ASP A 38 -8.97 -5.33 -17.20
C ASP A 38 -9.94 -5.01 -16.06
N ARG A 39 -10.48 -6.04 -15.39
CA ARG A 39 -11.46 -5.90 -14.30
C ARG A 39 -11.07 -6.69 -13.07
N PHE A 40 -11.71 -6.39 -11.95
CA PHE A 40 -11.65 -7.22 -10.75
C PHE A 40 -12.82 -8.21 -10.72
N ARG A 41 -12.54 -9.46 -10.35
CA ARG A 41 -13.56 -10.46 -10.01
C ARG A 41 -14.11 -10.10 -8.64
N CYS A 42 -15.12 -9.24 -8.66
CA CYS A 42 -15.85 -8.72 -7.51
C CYS A 42 -17.36 -8.86 -7.78
N MET A 43 -18.18 -8.25 -6.92
CA MET A 43 -19.62 -8.14 -7.12
C MET A 43 -19.99 -7.40 -8.42
N THR A 44 -21.10 -7.79 -9.03
CA THR A 44 -21.58 -7.25 -10.30
C THR A 44 -21.76 -5.72 -10.22
N ARG A 45 -21.23 -4.99 -11.20
CA ARG A 45 -21.24 -3.50 -11.28
C ARG A 45 -20.44 -2.77 -10.19
N CYS A 46 -19.41 -3.38 -9.60
CA CYS A 46 -18.48 -2.62 -8.77
C CYS A 46 -17.84 -1.48 -9.61
N PRO A 47 -18.00 -0.20 -9.21
CA PRO A 47 -17.40 0.93 -9.92
C PRO A 47 -15.91 1.11 -9.62
N THR A 48 -15.37 0.32 -8.68
CA THR A 48 -14.03 0.51 -8.16
C THR A 48 -12.98 0.03 -9.16
N LEU A 49 -12.18 0.99 -9.65
CA LEU A 49 -11.07 0.74 -10.57
C LEU A 49 -9.78 0.35 -9.84
N SER A 50 -9.67 0.63 -8.54
CA SER A 50 -8.51 0.29 -7.71
C SER A 50 -8.65 -1.08 -7.04
N CYS A 51 -7.54 -1.63 -6.53
CA CYS A 51 -7.57 -2.88 -5.78
C CYS A 51 -8.36 -2.69 -4.47
N HIS A 52 -9.42 -3.48 -4.27
CA HIS A 52 -10.36 -3.30 -3.17
C HIS A 52 -10.75 -4.63 -2.50
N PRO A 53 -11.28 -4.61 -1.26
CA PRO A 53 -11.72 -5.81 -0.55
C PRO A 53 -12.76 -6.58 -1.34
N ASP A 54 -12.79 -7.90 -1.17
CA ASP A 54 -13.78 -8.75 -1.86
C ASP A 54 -15.22 -8.64 -1.28
N TRP A 55 -15.40 -7.86 -0.21
CA TRP A 55 -16.67 -7.63 0.51
C TRP A 55 -16.87 -6.15 0.90
N ILE A 56 -18.11 -5.64 0.95
CA ILE A 56 -18.42 -4.23 1.27
C ILE A 56 -18.16 -3.89 2.75
N CYS A 57 -18.49 -4.79 3.67
CA CYS A 57 -18.18 -4.67 5.11
C CYS A 57 -16.95 -5.50 5.43
N TRP A 58 -15.79 -5.05 4.96
CA TRP A 58 -14.55 -5.83 5.00
C TRP A 58 -13.83 -5.75 6.35
N GLU A 59 -14.10 -4.73 7.15
CA GLU A 59 -13.38 -4.46 8.39
C GLU A 59 -13.41 -5.66 9.36
N PRO A 60 -14.55 -6.37 9.54
CA PRO A 60 -14.61 -7.58 10.35
C PRO A 60 -13.92 -8.80 9.71
N THR A 61 -13.61 -8.77 8.41
CA THR A 61 -12.92 -9.85 7.70
C THR A 61 -11.39 -9.72 7.79
N ALA A 62 -10.90 -8.56 8.24
CA ALA A 62 -9.49 -8.32 8.50
C ALA A 62 -9.01 -9.23 9.62
N THR A 63 -7.89 -9.94 9.38
CA THR A 63 -7.41 -10.93 10.34
C THR A 63 -5.88 -10.96 10.40
N ARG A 64 -5.38 -11.28 11.59
CA ARG A 64 -3.95 -11.55 11.85
C ARG A 64 -3.70 -13.02 12.16
N ASP A 65 -4.73 -13.88 12.10
CA ASP A 65 -4.57 -15.32 12.32
C ASP A 65 -3.88 -15.93 11.09
N PRO A 66 -2.61 -16.37 11.20
CA PRO A 66 -1.88 -16.90 10.04
C PRO A 66 -2.47 -18.20 9.51
N ARG A 67 -3.13 -19.00 10.36
CA ARG A 67 -3.78 -20.25 9.96
C ARG A 67 -5.02 -19.95 9.13
N TRP A 68 -5.82 -18.97 9.57
CA TRP A 68 -6.98 -18.52 8.82
C TRP A 68 -6.59 -17.89 7.48
N VAL A 69 -5.57 -17.02 7.47
CA VAL A 69 -5.02 -16.44 6.23
C VAL A 69 -4.52 -17.53 5.28
N ALA A 70 -3.80 -18.54 5.80
CA ALA A 70 -3.34 -19.66 4.99
C ALA A 70 -4.49 -20.45 4.34
N ALA A 71 -5.58 -20.67 5.08
CA ALA A 71 -6.78 -21.37 4.59
C ALA A 71 -7.52 -20.55 3.53
N LEU A 72 -7.67 -19.24 3.74
CA LEU A 72 -8.26 -18.32 2.77
C LEU A 72 -7.55 -18.42 1.42
N TRP A 73 -6.22 -18.26 1.39
CA TRP A 73 -5.47 -18.36 0.11
C TRP A 73 -5.36 -19.79 -0.44
N ALA A 74 -5.56 -20.83 0.37
CA ALA A 74 -5.65 -22.20 -0.15
C ALA A 74 -6.99 -22.44 -0.90
N PHE A 75 -8.08 -21.83 -0.43
CA PHE A 75 -9.41 -22.04 -1.02
C PHE A 75 -9.55 -21.45 -2.43
N ARG A 76 -9.03 -20.24 -2.68
CA ARG A 76 -9.02 -19.61 -4.02
C ARG A 76 -8.04 -18.43 -4.10
N PRO A 77 -7.65 -18.02 -5.32
CA PRO A 77 -6.91 -16.78 -5.55
C PRO A 77 -7.58 -15.56 -4.93
N ARG A 78 -6.74 -14.69 -4.35
CA ARG A 78 -7.12 -13.42 -3.70
C ARG A 78 -5.97 -12.42 -3.82
N ALA A 79 -6.31 -11.14 -3.97
CA ALA A 79 -5.35 -10.07 -3.74
C ALA A 79 -5.08 -9.93 -2.24
N ILE A 80 -3.87 -9.51 -1.88
CA ILE A 80 -3.50 -9.20 -0.50
C ILE A 80 -3.71 -7.71 -0.31
N LEU A 81 -4.61 -7.37 0.60
CA LEU A 81 -4.76 -6.03 1.13
C LEU A 81 -4.35 -6.03 2.60
N LEU A 82 -3.91 -4.88 3.09
CA LEU A 82 -3.64 -4.66 4.50
C LEU A 82 -4.51 -3.52 4.99
N ALA A 83 -5.17 -3.72 6.11
CA ALA A 83 -5.94 -2.67 6.76
C ALA A 83 -5.00 -1.68 7.47
N THR A 84 -5.28 -0.39 7.31
CA THR A 84 -4.52 0.69 7.95
C THR A 84 -5.25 1.23 9.19
N GLY A 85 -4.58 2.09 9.98
CA GLY A 85 -5.13 2.64 11.22
C GLY A 85 -5.06 1.71 12.43
N ARG A 86 -4.38 0.57 12.30
CA ARG A 86 -4.20 -0.40 13.39
C ARG A 86 -2.74 -0.70 13.65
N ALA A 87 -2.11 -1.53 12.81
CA ALA A 87 -0.68 -1.83 12.97
C ALA A 87 0.20 -0.70 12.42
N PHE A 88 -0.29 0.05 11.44
CA PHE A 88 0.40 1.15 10.77
C PHE A 88 -0.62 2.03 10.02
N ASP A 89 -0.20 3.24 9.70
CA ASP A 89 -0.79 4.09 8.65
C ASP A 89 0.11 4.09 7.42
N VAL A 90 -0.40 4.60 6.30
CA VAL A 90 0.37 4.72 5.06
C VAL A 90 0.27 6.12 4.47
N LEU A 91 1.42 6.74 4.21
CA LEU A 91 1.50 7.94 3.39
C LEU A 91 1.76 7.53 1.94
N GLU A 92 0.75 7.70 1.09
CA GLU A 92 0.86 7.48 -0.35
C GLU A 92 1.15 8.79 -1.07
N VAL A 93 2.28 8.85 -1.78
CA VAL A 93 2.79 10.05 -2.45
C VAL A 93 3.22 9.77 -3.90
N PRO A 94 3.33 10.80 -4.76
CA PRO A 94 3.95 10.64 -6.07
C PRO A 94 5.44 10.33 -5.95
N ALA A 95 5.99 9.60 -6.93
CA ALA A 95 7.40 9.20 -6.94
C ALA A 95 8.40 10.35 -6.75
N PHE A 96 8.11 11.55 -7.27
CA PHE A 96 9.05 12.68 -7.18
C PHE A 96 9.25 13.17 -5.74
N LEU A 97 8.25 13.02 -4.86
CA LEU A 97 8.41 13.32 -3.42
C LEU A 97 9.26 12.27 -2.71
N GLY A 98 9.13 11.00 -3.11
CA GLY A 98 9.90 9.89 -2.52
C GLY A 98 11.33 9.78 -3.02
N ALA A 99 11.63 10.26 -4.23
CA ALA A 99 12.93 10.08 -4.90
C ALA A 99 14.12 10.68 -4.13
N GLY A 100 13.91 11.74 -3.36
CA GLY A 100 14.95 12.38 -2.53
C GLY A 100 15.35 11.56 -1.30
N TRP A 101 14.63 10.48 -0.97
CA TRP A 101 14.82 9.76 0.29
C TRP A 101 15.97 8.75 0.32
N GLY A 102 16.60 8.47 -0.83
CA GLY A 102 17.66 7.46 -0.94
C GLY A 102 17.30 6.09 -0.33
N ARG A 103 18.28 5.18 -0.27
CA ARG A 103 18.18 3.98 0.56
C ARG A 103 18.84 4.24 1.91
N GLY A 104 18.08 4.78 2.88
CA GLY A 104 18.28 4.38 4.28
C GLY A 104 18.82 5.35 5.33
N ALA A 105 18.25 6.55 5.50
CA ALA A 105 18.42 7.31 6.75
C ALA A 105 17.25 7.15 7.73
N LEU A 106 16.06 6.79 7.25
CA LEU A 106 14.82 6.64 8.04
C LEU A 106 14.11 5.37 7.58
N ARG A 107 14.68 4.24 8.01
CA ARG A 107 14.46 2.89 7.45
C ARG A 107 13.14 2.28 7.91
N GLY A 108 12.06 2.73 7.28
CA GLY A 108 10.76 2.08 7.31
C GLY A 108 10.49 1.24 6.06
N PRO A 109 9.48 0.35 6.09
CA PRO A 109 9.00 -0.31 4.89
C PRO A 109 8.43 0.72 3.90
N VAL A 110 8.80 0.57 2.62
CA VAL A 110 8.28 1.42 1.54
C VAL A 110 7.84 0.52 0.40
N ALA A 111 6.55 0.57 0.06
CA ALA A 111 6.02 -0.10 -1.11
C ALA A 111 5.85 0.88 -2.29
N VAL A 112 5.83 0.35 -3.50
CA VAL A 112 5.55 1.11 -4.72
C VAL A 112 4.46 0.42 -5.53
N THR A 113 3.49 1.19 -6.00
CA THR A 113 2.39 0.69 -6.84
C THR A 113 2.82 0.61 -8.30
N GLY A 114 2.06 -0.12 -9.12
CA GLY A 114 2.28 -0.15 -10.57
C GLY A 114 2.12 1.23 -11.24
N ALA A 115 1.30 2.11 -10.64
CA ALA A 115 1.11 3.49 -11.06
C ALA A 115 2.28 4.43 -10.66
N GLY A 116 3.34 3.91 -10.03
CA GLY A 116 4.48 4.71 -9.60
C GLY A 116 4.24 5.53 -8.32
N ARG A 117 3.22 5.18 -7.53
CA ARG A 117 2.95 5.79 -6.23
C ARG A 117 3.79 5.12 -5.15
N TRP A 118 4.34 5.89 -4.22
CA TRP A 118 5.16 5.39 -3.11
C TRP A 118 4.32 5.39 -1.85
N MET A 119 4.36 4.28 -1.10
CA MET A 119 3.60 4.03 0.11
C MET A 119 4.57 3.85 1.28
N PHE A 120 4.72 4.88 2.11
CA PHE A 120 5.54 4.85 3.31
C PHE A 120 4.70 4.35 4.48
N LEU A 121 5.09 3.22 5.08
CA LEU A 121 4.40 2.68 6.25
C LEU A 121 4.97 3.35 7.50
N VAL A 122 4.07 3.91 8.33
CA VAL A 122 4.41 4.67 9.55
C VAL A 122 3.54 4.21 10.72
N PRO A 123 3.89 4.52 11.99
CA PRO A 123 3.03 4.20 13.12
C PRO A 123 1.58 4.73 12.95
N PRO A 124 0.59 4.01 13.48
CA PRO A 124 -0.81 4.39 13.38
C PRO A 124 -1.11 5.69 14.15
N GLY A 125 -2.16 6.40 13.74
CA GLY A 125 -2.56 7.68 14.33
C GLY A 125 -1.75 8.87 13.83
N THR A 126 -1.09 8.72 12.68
CA THR A 126 -0.33 9.81 12.05
C THR A 126 -1.28 10.92 11.59
N VAL A 127 -0.87 12.17 11.75
CA VAL A 127 -1.56 13.34 11.20
C VAL A 127 -0.66 14.00 10.16
N LEU A 128 -1.23 14.39 9.02
CA LEU A 128 -0.45 15.04 7.97
C LEU A 128 0.01 16.45 8.39
N LEU A 129 1.26 16.79 8.10
CA LEU A 129 1.75 18.16 8.15
C LEU A 129 0.94 19.01 7.15
N PRO A 130 0.61 20.28 7.47
CA PRO A 130 -0.20 21.14 6.59
C PRO A 130 0.30 21.19 5.14
N ALA A 131 1.62 21.31 4.95
CA ALA A 131 2.24 21.36 3.62
C ALA A 131 1.99 20.10 2.75
N LEU A 132 1.73 18.95 3.38
CA LEU A 132 1.36 17.71 2.71
C LEU A 132 -0.16 17.53 2.64
N ALA A 133 -0.89 17.95 3.68
CA ALA A 133 -2.36 17.87 3.75
C ALA A 133 -3.04 18.71 2.65
N ASP A 134 -2.46 19.85 2.29
CA ASP A 134 -2.99 20.74 1.25
C ASP A 134 -2.82 20.19 -0.18
N ARG A 135 -2.18 19.03 -0.33
CA ARG A 135 -1.91 18.44 -1.64
C ARG A 135 -2.92 17.35 -2.01
N PRO A 136 -3.59 17.46 -3.17
CA PRO A 136 -4.55 16.45 -3.60
C PRO A 136 -3.91 15.13 -4.04
N ASP A 137 -2.60 15.14 -4.33
CA ASP A 137 -1.84 13.97 -4.75
C ASP A 137 -1.08 13.30 -3.61
N VAL A 138 -1.33 13.69 -2.36
CA VAL A 138 -0.85 13.03 -1.14
C VAL A 138 -2.05 12.45 -0.41
N VAL A 139 -1.98 11.17 -0.05
CA VAL A 139 -3.06 10.46 0.63
C VAL A 139 -2.53 9.83 1.91
N LEU A 140 -3.23 10.05 3.03
CA LEU A 140 -2.99 9.33 4.27
C LEU A 140 -4.06 8.24 4.43
N HIS A 141 -3.61 6.98 4.39
CA HIS A 141 -4.44 5.83 4.72
C HIS A 141 -4.34 5.54 6.21
N GLY A 142 -5.37 5.94 6.96
CA GLY A 142 -5.52 5.67 8.39
C GLY A 142 -6.64 4.67 8.67
N THR A 143 -7.35 4.85 9.79
CA THR A 143 -8.49 4.00 10.18
C THR A 143 -9.58 3.96 9.11
N GLY A 144 -10.11 2.77 8.84
CA GLY A 144 -11.17 2.56 7.83
C GLY A 144 -10.64 2.56 6.39
N SER A 145 -9.32 2.55 6.20
CA SER A 145 -8.69 2.42 4.88
C SER A 145 -7.89 1.13 4.75
N TRP A 146 -7.39 0.87 3.54
CA TRP A 146 -6.55 -0.27 3.20
C TRP A 146 -5.57 0.10 2.11
N ILE A 147 -4.51 -0.70 1.97
CA ILE A 147 -3.59 -0.64 0.84
C ILE A 147 -3.41 -2.02 0.20
N PRO A 148 -3.16 -2.12 -1.12
CA PRO A 148 -2.69 -3.35 -1.72
C PRO A 148 -1.25 -3.64 -1.30
N ALA A 149 -1.01 -4.83 -0.74
CA ALA A 149 0.32 -5.23 -0.26
C ALA A 149 1.11 -5.97 -1.35
N PRO A 150 2.45 -5.81 -1.43
CA PRO A 150 3.27 -6.69 -2.25
C PRO A 150 3.05 -8.18 -1.91
N PRO A 151 3.08 -9.11 -2.89
CA PRO A 151 3.28 -8.88 -4.32
C PRO A 151 1.96 -8.78 -5.10
N THR A 152 0.90 -8.17 -4.56
CA THR A 152 -0.42 -8.10 -5.22
C THR A 152 -0.35 -7.49 -6.63
N PRO A 153 -0.94 -8.14 -7.67
CA PRO A 153 -1.12 -7.53 -8.98
C PRO A 153 -2.36 -6.61 -9.00
N THR A 154 -2.19 -5.37 -9.47
CA THR A 154 -3.28 -4.42 -9.76
C THR A 154 -3.42 -4.19 -11.28
N LEU A 155 -4.35 -3.34 -11.72
CA LEU A 155 -4.52 -2.98 -13.13
C LEU A 155 -3.31 -2.20 -13.68
N GLU A 156 -2.70 -1.38 -12.84
CA GLU A 156 -1.58 -0.49 -13.17
C GLU A 156 -0.22 -1.20 -13.06
N GLY A 157 -0.20 -2.44 -12.58
CA GLY A 157 1.02 -3.23 -12.41
C GLY A 157 1.07 -3.91 -11.04
N ARG A 158 2.21 -4.48 -10.71
CA ARG A 158 2.37 -5.18 -9.42
C ARG A 158 2.85 -4.22 -8.34
N VAL A 159 2.27 -4.30 -7.15
CA VAL A 159 2.83 -3.64 -5.96
C VAL A 159 4.10 -4.36 -5.51
N ARG A 160 5.17 -3.61 -5.24
CA ARG A 160 6.49 -4.15 -4.86
C ARG A 160 7.03 -3.42 -3.64
N TRP A 161 7.85 -4.10 -2.85
CA TRP A 161 8.66 -3.42 -1.86
C TRP A 161 9.82 -2.70 -2.56
N LEU A 162 9.96 -1.40 -2.29
CA LEU A 162 11.19 -0.66 -2.53
C LEU A 162 12.17 -0.87 -1.37
N VAL A 163 11.65 -0.85 -0.14
CA VAL A 163 12.30 -1.27 1.10
C VAL A 163 11.41 -2.33 1.73
N ASP A 164 11.87 -3.58 1.72
CA ASP A 164 11.10 -4.70 2.27
C ASP A 164 11.01 -4.59 3.80
N PRO A 165 9.85 -4.86 4.42
CA PRO A 165 9.72 -4.88 5.88
C PRO A 165 10.78 -5.75 6.55
N GLU A 166 11.18 -6.87 5.95
CA GLU A 166 12.21 -7.74 6.52
C GLU A 166 13.59 -7.07 6.56
N GLU A 167 13.95 -6.30 5.53
CA GLU A 167 15.23 -5.56 5.47
C GLU A 167 15.39 -4.57 6.62
N VAL A 168 14.27 -4.11 7.19
CA VAL A 168 14.23 -3.14 8.29
C VAL A 168 13.75 -3.76 9.61
N SER A 169 13.67 -5.08 9.67
CA SER A 169 13.15 -5.83 10.83
C SER A 169 11.75 -5.36 11.26
N TRP A 170 10.95 -4.99 10.27
CA TRP A 170 9.59 -4.48 10.39
C TRP A 170 9.43 -3.22 11.23
N ARG A 171 10.52 -2.51 11.48
CA ARG A 171 10.48 -1.25 12.23
C ARG A 171 9.84 -0.17 11.39
N LEU A 172 8.81 0.45 11.94
CA LEU A 172 8.19 1.63 11.34
C LEU A 172 9.05 2.86 11.68
N PRO A 173 9.27 3.76 10.72
CA PRO A 173 10.06 4.97 10.91
C PRO A 173 9.25 6.02 11.69
N ASP A 174 9.94 7.03 12.21
CA ASP A 174 9.29 8.19 12.80
C ASP A 174 8.42 8.93 11.75
N PRO A 175 7.12 9.15 12.01
CA PRO A 175 6.21 9.75 11.03
C PRO A 175 6.54 11.21 10.74
N GLU A 176 6.98 11.99 11.74
CA GLU A 176 7.34 13.39 11.53
C GLU A 176 8.56 13.50 10.64
N MET A 177 9.58 12.68 10.91
CA MET A 177 10.79 12.65 10.10
C MET A 177 10.47 12.34 8.64
N VAL A 178 9.68 11.28 8.37
CA VAL A 178 9.20 10.94 7.01
C VAL A 178 8.53 12.14 6.35
N GLN A 179 7.58 12.77 7.03
CA GLN A 179 6.86 13.91 6.49
C GLN A 179 7.74 15.13 6.24
N PHE A 180 8.71 15.42 7.11
CA PHE A 180 9.61 16.54 6.94
C PHE A 180 10.42 16.42 5.66
N GLY A 181 11.04 15.28 5.38
CA GLY A 181 11.82 15.20 4.14
C GLY A 181 10.94 15.04 2.89
N LEU A 182 9.72 14.49 2.98
CA LEU A 182 8.73 14.57 1.88
C LEU A 182 8.38 16.03 1.57
N ALA A 183 8.13 16.83 2.61
CA ALA A 183 7.85 18.26 2.48
C ALA A 183 9.05 19.04 1.91
N ARG A 184 10.29 18.64 2.23
CA ARG A 184 11.50 19.23 1.64
C ARG A 184 11.65 18.97 0.14
N ALA A 185 11.03 17.91 -0.39
CA ALA A 185 11.01 17.62 -1.82
C ALA A 185 9.94 18.44 -2.58
N LEU A 186 9.11 19.20 -1.87
CA LEU A 186 8.11 20.07 -2.51
C LEU A 186 8.80 21.18 -3.30
N PRO A 187 8.27 21.51 -4.50
CA PRO A 187 8.72 22.70 -5.21
C PRO A 187 8.52 23.94 -4.33
N VAL A 188 9.51 24.82 -4.32
CA VAL A 188 9.35 26.15 -3.72
C VAL A 188 8.19 26.84 -4.46
N PRO A 189 7.20 27.43 -3.76
CA PRO A 189 6.15 28.18 -4.42
C PRO A 189 6.79 29.24 -5.32
N ALA A 190 6.41 29.26 -6.61
CA ALA A 190 6.88 30.32 -7.49
C ALA A 190 6.45 31.66 -6.87
N LEU A 191 7.43 32.50 -6.52
CA LEU A 191 7.16 33.88 -6.13
C LEU A 191 6.37 34.50 -7.27
N ARG A 192 5.09 34.82 -7.02
CA ARG A 192 4.33 35.63 -7.96
C ARG A 192 5.09 36.94 -8.12
N PRO A 193 5.54 37.32 -9.33
CA PRO A 193 6.12 38.65 -9.51
C PRO A 193 5.09 39.66 -9.01
N ALA A 194 5.53 40.55 -8.12
CA ALA A 194 4.68 41.62 -7.62
C ALA A 194 4.11 42.35 -8.85
N ALA A 195 2.78 42.40 -8.95
CA ALA A 195 2.13 43.16 -10.00
C ALA A 195 2.67 44.59 -9.93
N ALA A 196 3.39 45.00 -10.97
CA ALA A 196 3.85 46.37 -11.09
C ALA A 196 2.61 47.26 -11.04
N ARG A 197 2.51 48.09 -10.00
CA ARG A 197 1.46 49.10 -9.91
C ARG A 197 1.75 50.14 -10.98
N THR A 198 1.01 50.11 -12.08
CA THR A 198 0.87 51.22 -13.02
C THR A 198 -0.16 52.21 -12.51
#